data_AF-A0A7W0Y9R3-F1
#
_entry.id   AF-A0A7W0Y9R3-F1
#
_cell.length_a   1.000
_cell.length_b   1.000
_cell.length_c   1.000
_cell.angle_alpha   90.00
_cell.angle_beta   90.00
_cell.angle_gamma   90.00
#
_symmetry.space_group_name_H-M   'P 1'
#
loop_
_entity.id
_entity.type
_entity.pdbx_description
1 polymer ?
#
loop_
_entity_poly.entity_id
_entity_poly.type
_entity_poly.pdbx_seq_one_letter_code
_entity_poly.pdbx_strand_id
1 'polypeptide(L)'
;MTDAHATARAMYQDYLARSAVLERRRRFADDVAKATSGSGQTPVEPLATMRKNGGPLVCDVCGKPMILEGGGYQGVYADGAWRRSPTKRWTSYISGGMVVQIETNGTLRIYHGYPGGLGCVKKAAKADERDRAEFRARSNDVDVSATLGLLRAYLKAELPEKNSDAHLSDIYRVLFVYDPGPGVNSPE
;
A
#
# COMPACT_ATOMS: atom_id res chain seq x y z
N MET A 1 18.85 -3.18 33.44
CA MET A 1 18.07 -2.83 32.24
C MET A 1 16.93 -1.95 32.69
N THR A 2 16.91 -0.68 32.32
CA THR A 2 15.87 0.27 32.74
C THR A 2 14.58 0.00 31.97
N ASP A 3 13.42 0.27 32.57
CA ASP A 3 12.11 0.11 31.92
C ASP A 3 12.01 0.88 30.60
N ALA A 4 12.75 1.99 30.48
CA ALA A 4 12.92 2.75 29.24
C ALA A 4 13.53 1.94 28.08
N HIS A 5 14.54 1.10 28.34
CA HIS A 5 15.11 0.21 27.31
C HIS A 5 14.13 -0.90 26.93
N ALA A 6 13.34 -1.42 27.87
CA ALA A 6 12.31 -2.41 27.56
C ALA A 6 11.24 -1.83 26.62
N THR A 7 10.76 -0.61 26.90
CA THR A 7 9.81 0.12 26.05
C THR A 7 10.38 0.41 24.66
N ALA A 8 11.61 0.95 24.59
CA ALA A 8 12.26 1.25 23.31
C ALA A 8 12.52 -0.03 22.49
N ARG A 9 12.88 -1.14 23.14
CA ARG A 9 13.01 -2.45 22.50
C ARG A 9 11.69 -2.93 21.93
N ALA A 10 10.58 -2.81 22.67
CA ALA A 10 9.26 -3.19 22.17
C ALA A 10 8.84 -2.37 20.94
N MET A 11 9.07 -1.04 20.97
CA MET A 11 8.83 -0.16 19.82
C MET A 11 9.71 -0.55 18.62
N TYR A 12 10.97 -0.88 18.86
CA TYR A 12 11.87 -1.32 17.79
C TYR A 12 11.41 -2.65 17.16
N GLN A 13 10.91 -3.59 17.95
CA GLN A 13 10.34 -4.84 17.44
C GLN A 13 9.05 -4.59 16.63
N ASP A 14 8.18 -3.68 17.07
CA ASP A 14 7.00 -3.26 16.29
C ASP A 14 7.41 -2.63 14.95
N TYR A 15 8.43 -1.78 14.96
CA TYR A 15 9.02 -1.23 13.74
C TYR A 15 9.50 -2.32 12.77
N LEU A 16 10.24 -3.33 13.26
CA LEU A 16 10.73 -4.41 12.42
C LEU A 16 9.58 -5.23 11.81
N ALA A 17 8.58 -5.56 12.62
CA ALA A 17 7.40 -6.30 12.17
C ALA A 17 6.63 -5.54 11.09
N ARG A 18 6.36 -4.24 11.30
CA ARG A 18 5.66 -3.40 10.32
C ARG A 18 6.48 -3.18 9.07
N SER A 19 7.78 -2.87 9.20
CA SER A 19 8.68 -2.66 8.06
C SER A 19 8.73 -3.87 7.13
N ALA A 20 8.78 -5.08 7.68
CA ALA A 20 8.76 -6.30 6.87
C ALA A 20 7.46 -6.45 6.06
N VAL A 21 6.32 -6.04 6.60
CA VAL A 21 5.03 -6.03 5.89
C VAL A 21 5.01 -4.94 4.82
N LEU A 22 5.43 -3.72 5.17
CA LEU A 22 5.44 -2.56 4.27
C LEU A 22 6.40 -2.77 3.08
N GLU A 23 7.56 -3.39 3.29
CA GLU A 23 8.50 -3.70 2.20
C GLU A 23 7.86 -4.61 1.14
N ARG A 24 7.13 -5.66 1.56
CA ARG A 24 6.41 -6.54 0.64
C ARG A 24 5.31 -5.81 -0.11
N ARG A 25 4.53 -4.98 0.59
CA ARG A 25 3.45 -4.17 -0.01
C ARG A 25 4.00 -3.18 -1.03
N ARG A 26 5.12 -2.51 -0.71
CA ARG A 26 5.76 -1.54 -1.60
C ARG A 26 6.29 -2.17 -2.88
N ARG A 27 7.01 -3.30 -2.80
CA ARG A 27 7.49 -4.02 -3.99
C ARG A 27 6.34 -4.40 -4.91
N PHE A 28 5.28 -4.95 -4.31
CA PHE A 28 4.06 -5.27 -5.03
C PHE A 28 3.44 -4.03 -5.70
N ALA A 29 3.33 -2.92 -4.96
CA ALA A 29 2.78 -1.67 -5.46
C ALA A 29 3.59 -1.09 -6.63
N ASP A 30 4.93 -1.14 -6.53
CA ASP A 30 5.84 -0.69 -7.58
C ASP A 30 5.70 -1.54 -8.84
N ASP A 31 5.56 -2.87 -8.71
CA ASP A 31 5.31 -3.78 -9.83
C ASP A 31 3.98 -3.46 -10.54
N VAL A 32 2.92 -3.19 -9.77
CA VAL A 32 1.62 -2.79 -10.31
C VAL A 32 1.74 -1.45 -11.04
N ALA A 33 2.29 -0.43 -10.39
CA ALA A 33 2.41 0.90 -10.97
C ALA A 33 3.26 0.90 -12.24
N LYS A 34 4.34 0.12 -12.27
CA LYS A 34 5.13 -0.10 -13.48
C LYS A 34 4.28 -0.70 -14.59
N ALA A 35 3.46 -1.71 -14.29
CA ALA A 35 2.55 -2.30 -15.27
C ALA A 35 1.47 -1.33 -15.75
N THR A 36 0.96 -0.47 -14.88
CA THR A 36 -0.22 0.37 -15.14
C THR A 36 0.10 1.81 -15.55
N SER A 37 1.37 2.17 -15.72
CA SER A 37 1.82 3.54 -16.00
C SER A 37 1.56 4.05 -17.44
N GLY A 38 0.98 3.22 -18.31
CA GLY A 38 0.66 3.54 -19.70
C GLY A 38 -0.63 4.36 -19.90
N SER A 39 -0.75 5.02 -21.06
CA SER A 39 -1.84 5.96 -21.41
C SER A 39 -3.19 5.32 -21.77
N GLY A 40 -3.51 4.13 -21.24
CA GLY A 40 -4.87 3.59 -21.32
C GLY A 40 -4.98 2.08 -21.37
N GLN A 41 -3.97 1.37 -21.89
CA GLN A 41 -3.93 -0.08 -21.87
C GLN A 41 -3.07 -0.60 -20.72
N THR A 42 -3.62 -1.55 -19.96
CA THR A 42 -2.96 -2.18 -18.82
C THR A 42 -2.62 -3.64 -19.14
N PRO A 43 -1.43 -4.14 -18.79
CA PRO A 43 -1.08 -5.56 -18.88
C PRO A 43 -2.05 -6.43 -18.08
N VAL A 44 -2.65 -7.44 -18.71
CA VAL A 44 -3.67 -8.30 -18.09
C VAL A 44 -3.05 -9.28 -17.10
N GLU A 45 -1.82 -9.74 -17.32
CA GLU A 45 -1.11 -10.68 -16.44
C GLU A 45 -1.00 -10.17 -15.00
N PRO A 46 -0.39 -8.99 -14.72
CA PRO A 46 -0.43 -8.38 -13.40
C PRO A 46 -1.85 -8.33 -12.83
N LEU A 47 -2.84 -7.85 -13.59
CA LEU A 47 -4.22 -7.75 -13.11
C LEU A 47 -4.84 -9.09 -12.66
N ALA A 48 -4.39 -10.19 -13.25
CA ALA A 48 -4.88 -11.54 -12.99
C ALA A 48 -4.11 -12.27 -11.88
N THR A 49 -2.81 -11.97 -11.69
CA THR A 49 -1.92 -12.75 -10.83
C THR A 49 -1.54 -12.06 -9.53
N MET A 50 -2.01 -10.83 -9.31
CA MET A 50 -1.56 -9.99 -8.20
C MET A 50 -2.23 -10.27 -6.85
N ARG A 51 -3.40 -10.92 -6.79
CA ARG A 51 -3.89 -11.50 -5.53
C ARG A 51 -3.28 -12.89 -5.29
N LYS A 52 -3.00 -13.22 -4.03
CA LYS A 52 -2.74 -14.59 -3.59
C LYS A 52 -3.86 -15.50 -4.09
N ASN A 53 -3.50 -16.62 -4.73
CA ASN A 53 -4.41 -17.58 -5.39
C ASN A 53 -5.10 -17.11 -6.68
N GLY A 54 -4.64 -16.03 -7.32
CA GLY A 54 -5.12 -15.63 -8.66
C GLY A 54 -6.57 -15.13 -8.68
N GLY A 55 -6.99 -14.45 -7.61
CA GLY A 55 -8.30 -13.78 -7.56
C GLY A 55 -8.30 -12.43 -8.29
N PRO A 56 -9.50 -11.89 -8.64
CA PRO A 56 -9.58 -10.62 -9.34
C PRO A 56 -9.08 -9.47 -8.48
N LEU A 57 -8.40 -8.50 -9.09
CA LEU A 57 -8.23 -7.20 -8.48
C LEU A 57 -9.59 -6.52 -8.36
N VAL A 58 -9.86 -5.94 -7.20
CA VAL A 58 -11.13 -5.27 -6.91
C VAL A 58 -10.90 -3.82 -6.50
N CYS A 59 -11.91 -2.99 -6.72
CA CYS A 59 -11.93 -1.62 -6.25
C CYS A 59 -12.01 -1.60 -4.72
N ASP A 60 -11.11 -0.84 -4.09
CA ASP A 60 -11.00 -0.71 -2.64
C ASP A 60 -12.25 -0.07 -2.00
N VAL A 61 -12.99 0.72 -2.78
CA VAL A 61 -14.21 1.42 -2.30
C VAL A 61 -15.48 0.60 -2.50
N CYS A 62 -15.67 0.00 -3.68
CA CYS A 62 -16.94 -0.65 -4.02
C CYS A 62 -16.87 -2.18 -4.03
N GLY A 63 -15.68 -2.77 -3.85
CA GLY A 63 -15.45 -4.22 -3.84
C GLY A 63 -15.66 -4.91 -5.19
N LYS A 64 -16.01 -4.17 -6.24
CA LYS A 64 -16.26 -4.75 -7.56
C LYS A 64 -14.94 -5.02 -8.31
N PRO A 65 -14.87 -6.09 -9.10
CA PRO A 65 -13.68 -6.44 -9.86
C PRO A 65 -13.35 -5.42 -10.95
N MET A 66 -12.07 -5.35 -11.31
CA MET A 66 -11.59 -4.66 -12.52
C MET A 66 -11.93 -5.52 -13.74
N ILE A 67 -12.69 -4.94 -14.67
CA ILE A 67 -13.24 -5.65 -15.83
C ILE A 67 -12.58 -5.14 -17.12
N LEU A 68 -12.27 -6.06 -18.03
CA LEU A 68 -11.66 -5.72 -19.31
C LEU A 68 -12.67 -5.07 -20.26
N GLU A 69 -12.21 -4.14 -21.07
CA GLU A 69 -12.96 -3.45 -22.12
C GLU A 69 -12.39 -3.80 -23.50
N GLY A 70 -13.30 -4.09 -24.45
CA GLY A 70 -12.99 -4.37 -25.84
C GLY A 70 -12.56 -5.81 -26.15
N GLY A 71 -12.71 -6.18 -27.43
CA GLY A 71 -12.31 -7.50 -27.96
C GLY A 71 -13.14 -8.68 -27.43
N GLY A 72 -12.61 -9.89 -27.60
CA GLY A 72 -13.28 -11.15 -27.20
C GLY A 72 -13.40 -11.39 -25.69
N TYR A 73 -12.88 -10.48 -24.86
CA TYR A 73 -12.90 -10.56 -23.40
C TYR A 73 -13.63 -9.37 -22.75
N GLN A 74 -14.45 -8.64 -23.51
CA GLN A 74 -15.26 -7.54 -23.00
C GLN A 74 -16.14 -8.01 -21.83
N GLY A 75 -16.08 -7.27 -20.70
CA GLY A 75 -16.87 -7.56 -19.49
C GLY A 75 -16.35 -8.75 -18.67
N VAL A 76 -15.23 -9.34 -19.04
CA VAL A 76 -14.60 -10.44 -18.29
C VAL A 76 -13.60 -9.87 -17.27
N TYR A 77 -13.56 -10.48 -16.09
CA TYR A 77 -12.54 -10.16 -15.08
C TYR A 77 -11.15 -10.55 -15.57
N ALA A 78 -10.13 -9.76 -15.23
CA ALA A 78 -8.77 -10.01 -15.72
C ALA A 78 -8.27 -11.43 -15.42
N ASP A 79 -8.58 -12.00 -14.25
CA ASP A 79 -8.23 -13.37 -13.85
C ASP A 79 -8.95 -14.43 -14.71
N GLY A 80 -10.25 -14.24 -14.97
CA GLY A 80 -11.04 -15.08 -15.85
C GLY A 80 -10.55 -15.05 -17.29
N ALA A 81 -10.16 -13.87 -17.77
CA ALA A 81 -9.64 -13.66 -19.11
C ALA A 81 -8.25 -14.30 -19.27
N TRP A 82 -7.37 -14.10 -18.29
CA TRP A 82 -6.03 -14.67 -18.26
C TRP A 82 -6.04 -16.20 -18.22
N ARG A 83 -6.92 -16.82 -17.41
CA ARG A 83 -7.07 -18.29 -17.37
C ARG A 83 -7.47 -18.90 -18.71
N ARG A 84 -8.21 -18.15 -19.54
CA ARG A 84 -8.67 -18.60 -20.86
C ARG A 84 -7.60 -18.43 -21.94
N SER A 85 -6.74 -17.42 -21.82
CA SER A 85 -5.66 -17.15 -22.78
C SER A 85 -4.48 -16.44 -22.11
N PRO A 86 -3.55 -17.19 -21.47
CA PRO A 86 -2.42 -16.62 -20.75
C PRO A 86 -1.30 -16.19 -21.72
N THR A 87 -1.50 -15.05 -22.37
CA THR A 87 -0.54 -14.50 -23.33
C THR A 87 0.31 -13.42 -22.67
N LYS A 88 1.59 -13.70 -22.42
CA LYS A 88 2.55 -12.72 -21.89
C LYS A 88 2.55 -11.47 -22.79
N ARG A 89 2.60 -10.27 -22.17
CA ARG A 89 2.51 -8.95 -22.82
C ARG A 89 1.14 -8.54 -23.37
N TRP A 90 0.08 -9.32 -23.13
CA TRP A 90 -1.28 -8.89 -23.46
C TRP A 90 -1.68 -7.66 -22.64
N THR A 91 -2.08 -6.59 -23.33
CA THR A 91 -2.65 -5.37 -22.74
C THR A 91 -4.13 -5.21 -23.11
N SER A 92 -4.91 -4.61 -22.22
CA SER A 92 -6.34 -4.33 -22.43
C SER A 92 -6.76 -3.05 -21.72
N TYR A 93 -7.83 -2.41 -22.19
CA TYR A 93 -8.46 -1.30 -21.49
C TYR A 93 -9.28 -1.82 -20.30
N ILE A 94 -9.44 -0.99 -19.27
CA ILE A 94 -10.31 -1.31 -18.13
C ILE A 94 -11.58 -0.48 -18.23
N SER A 95 -12.72 -1.17 -18.19
CA SER A 95 -14.02 -0.50 -18.31
C SER A 95 -14.26 0.44 -17.14
N GLY A 96 -14.58 1.69 -17.45
CA GLY A 96 -14.75 2.76 -16.46
C GLY A 96 -13.44 3.27 -15.85
N GLY A 97 -12.29 2.83 -16.38
CA GLY A 97 -10.97 3.24 -15.93
C GLY A 97 -10.52 2.58 -14.62
N MET A 98 -9.21 2.60 -14.41
CA MET A 98 -8.58 2.16 -13.18
C MET A 98 -7.58 3.22 -12.73
N VAL A 99 -7.64 3.57 -11.44
CA VAL A 99 -6.62 4.39 -10.79
C VAL A 99 -5.90 3.53 -9.75
N VAL A 100 -4.57 3.55 -9.83
CA VAL A 100 -3.68 2.89 -8.88
C VAL A 100 -2.97 3.98 -8.07
N GLN A 101 -3.09 3.94 -6.76
CA GLN A 101 -2.40 4.85 -5.84
C GLN A 101 -1.44 4.06 -4.95
N ILE A 102 -0.21 4.55 -4.86
CA ILE A 102 0.77 4.09 -3.88
C ILE A 102 0.76 5.09 -2.75
N GLU A 103 0.36 4.65 -1.56
CA GLU A 103 0.38 5.46 -0.36
C GLU A 103 1.81 5.62 0.18
N THR A 104 2.02 6.58 1.08
CA THR A 104 3.35 6.94 1.62
C THR A 104 4.15 5.75 2.17
N ASN A 105 3.45 4.73 2.67
CA ASN A 105 4.02 3.52 3.25
C ASN A 105 4.11 2.34 2.27
N GLY A 106 3.78 2.55 0.99
CA GLY A 106 3.77 1.50 -0.03
C GLY A 106 2.49 0.66 -0.06
N THR A 107 1.44 1.02 0.69
CA THR A 107 0.13 0.39 0.51
C THR A 107 -0.42 0.73 -0.88
N LEU A 108 -0.78 -0.31 -1.62
CA LEU A 108 -1.47 -0.17 -2.90
C LEU A 108 -2.98 0.01 -2.69
N ARG A 109 -3.55 1.01 -3.34
CA ARG A 109 -4.99 1.18 -3.47
C ARG A 109 -5.39 1.20 -4.93
N ILE A 110 -6.45 0.46 -5.27
CA ILE A 110 -6.96 0.37 -6.63
C ILE A 110 -8.42 0.81 -6.63
N TYR A 111 -8.77 1.72 -7.54
CA TYR A 111 -10.11 2.29 -7.62
C TYR A 111 -10.65 2.25 -9.04
N HIS A 112 -11.98 2.12 -9.17
CA HIS A 112 -12.66 2.42 -10.43
C HIS A 112 -12.69 3.92 -10.67
N GLY A 113 -12.34 4.32 -11.89
CA GLY A 113 -12.41 5.70 -12.35
C GLY A 113 -11.28 6.05 -13.31
N TYR A 114 -11.41 7.21 -13.93
CA TYR A 114 -10.36 7.81 -14.74
C TYR A 114 -9.53 8.80 -13.89
N PRO A 115 -8.28 9.07 -14.27
CA PRO A 115 -7.50 10.17 -13.71
C PRO A 115 -8.31 11.48 -13.75
N GLY A 116 -8.33 12.24 -12.65
CA GLY A 116 -9.14 13.46 -12.53
C GLY A 116 -10.28 13.42 -11.50
N GLY A 117 -10.43 12.32 -10.75
CA GLY A 117 -11.23 12.32 -9.51
C GLY A 117 -12.73 12.13 -9.68
N LEU A 118 -13.16 11.38 -10.70
CA LEU A 118 -14.55 10.93 -10.81
C LEU A 118 -14.71 9.50 -10.24
N GLY A 119 -15.92 9.14 -9.80
CA GLY A 119 -16.24 7.77 -9.37
C GLY A 119 -15.71 7.39 -7.98
N CYS A 120 -15.15 6.18 -7.86
CA CYS A 120 -14.70 5.62 -6.57
C CYS A 120 -13.49 6.38 -6.01
N VAL A 121 -12.64 6.94 -6.87
CA VAL A 121 -11.48 7.75 -6.48
C VAL A 121 -11.86 8.93 -5.59
N LYS A 122 -12.97 9.63 -5.89
CA LYS A 122 -13.44 10.76 -5.08
C LYS A 122 -13.93 10.33 -3.70
N LYS A 123 -14.62 9.19 -3.64
CA LYS A 123 -15.10 8.61 -2.38
C LYS A 123 -13.93 8.17 -1.51
N ALA A 124 -12.92 7.55 -2.12
CA ALA A 124 -11.68 7.18 -1.44
C ALA A 124 -10.96 8.40 -0.87
N ALA A 125 -10.77 9.45 -1.67
CA ALA A 125 -10.10 10.67 -1.23
C ALA A 125 -10.77 11.30 0.01
N LYS A 126 -12.11 11.35 0.04
CA LYS A 126 -12.85 11.87 1.20
C LYS A 126 -12.72 10.98 2.44
N ALA A 127 -12.71 9.67 2.28
CA ALA A 127 -12.51 8.74 3.39
C ALA A 127 -11.08 8.87 3.95
N ASP A 128 -10.08 8.92 3.07
CA ASP A 128 -8.68 9.07 3.44
C ASP A 128 -8.41 10.40 4.17
N GLU A 129 -9.04 11.50 3.73
CA GLU A 129 -8.95 12.79 4.43
C GLU A 129 -9.46 12.71 5.88
N ARG A 130 -10.60 12.06 6.09
CA ARG A 130 -11.15 11.83 7.44
C ARG A 130 -10.23 10.95 8.28
N ASP A 131 -9.77 9.84 7.72
CA ASP A 131 -8.96 8.87 8.45
C ASP A 131 -7.57 9.46 8.82
N ARG A 132 -7.00 10.32 7.96
CA ARG A 132 -5.83 11.14 8.28
C ARG A 132 -6.09 12.14 9.40
N ALA A 133 -7.25 12.79 9.41
CA ALA A 133 -7.62 13.71 10.48
C ALA A 133 -7.76 12.98 11.83
N GLU A 134 -8.39 11.81 11.84
CA GLU A 134 -8.50 10.94 13.02
C GLU A 134 -7.15 10.43 13.51
N PHE A 135 -6.24 10.08 12.58
CA PHE A 135 -4.87 9.72 12.93
C PHE A 135 -4.14 10.90 13.59
N ARG A 136 -4.18 12.09 12.98
CA ARG A 136 -3.53 13.29 13.55
C ARG A 136 -4.08 13.62 14.93
N ALA A 137 -5.40 13.50 15.13
CA ALA A 137 -6.03 13.74 16.42
C ALA A 137 -5.50 12.78 17.50
N ARG A 138 -5.35 11.49 17.19
CA ARG A 138 -4.79 10.48 18.12
C ARG A 138 -3.29 10.65 18.36
N SER A 139 -2.55 11.06 17.33
CA SER A 139 -1.09 11.19 17.40
C SER A 139 -0.64 12.44 18.17
N ASN A 140 -1.53 13.41 18.40
CA ASN A 140 -1.22 14.61 19.19
C ASN A 140 -0.90 14.31 20.66
N ASP A 141 -1.33 13.16 21.18
CA ASP A 141 -1.08 12.75 22.57
C ASP A 141 0.28 12.04 22.76
N VAL A 142 1.02 11.79 21.66
CA VAL A 142 2.32 11.16 21.70
C VAL A 142 3.42 12.21 21.58
N ASP A 143 4.26 12.33 22.62
CA ASP A 143 5.51 13.09 22.50
C ASP A 143 6.50 12.31 21.64
N VAL A 144 6.40 12.54 20.32
CA VAL A 144 7.28 11.93 19.30
C VAL A 144 8.74 12.25 19.59
N SER A 145 9.05 13.46 20.07
CA SER A 145 10.42 13.88 20.36
C SER A 145 11.02 13.06 21.50
N ALA A 146 10.29 12.94 22.62
CA ALA A 146 10.69 12.10 23.74
C ALA A 146 10.81 10.63 23.32
N THR A 147 9.88 10.13 22.52
CA THR A 147 9.87 8.74 22.04
C THR A 147 11.07 8.43 21.14
N LEU A 148 11.40 9.32 20.20
CA LEU A 148 12.60 9.19 19.37
C LEU A 148 13.89 9.32 20.20
N GLY A 149 13.87 10.12 21.27
CA GLY A 149 14.96 10.20 22.24
C GLY A 149 15.23 8.85 22.94
N LEU A 150 14.17 8.17 23.38
CA LEU A 150 14.25 6.82 23.98
C LEU A 150 14.80 5.80 22.98
N LEU A 151 14.29 5.81 21.74
CA LEU A 151 14.77 4.93 20.67
C LEU A 151 16.24 5.17 20.35
N ARG A 152 16.67 6.44 20.24
CA ARG A 152 18.08 6.79 19.99
C ARG A 152 18.99 6.30 21.11
N ALA A 153 18.58 6.45 22.37
CA ALA A 153 19.35 5.95 23.51
C ALA A 153 19.51 4.42 23.48
N TYR A 154 18.41 3.71 23.21
CA TYR A 154 18.40 2.25 23.03
C TYR A 154 19.31 1.81 21.86
N LEU A 155 19.16 2.40 20.68
CA LEU A 155 19.98 2.07 19.51
C LEU A 155 21.47 2.32 19.79
N LYS A 156 21.81 3.44 20.41
CA LYS A 156 23.21 3.74 20.76
C LYS A 156 23.82 2.70 21.71
N ALA A 157 23.03 2.18 22.65
CA ALA A 157 23.53 1.26 23.67
C ALA A 157 23.55 -0.20 23.21
N GLU A 158 22.55 -0.63 22.44
CA GLU A 158 22.29 -2.06 22.19
C GLU A 158 22.46 -2.43 20.71
N LEU A 159 22.36 -1.46 19.78
CA LEU A 159 22.44 -1.66 18.33
C LEU A 159 23.22 -0.49 17.66
N PRO A 160 24.47 -0.23 18.08
CA PRO A 160 25.22 0.98 17.69
C PRO A 160 25.40 1.11 16.17
N GLU A 161 25.46 0.00 15.43
CA GLU A 161 25.53 -0.05 13.97
C GLU A 161 24.25 0.44 13.27
N LYS A 162 23.13 0.49 13.98
CA LYS A 162 21.84 1.00 13.50
C LYS A 162 21.55 2.43 13.96
N ASN A 163 22.38 2.98 14.85
CA ASN A 163 22.21 4.32 15.41
C ASN A 163 22.58 5.42 14.40
N SER A 164 21.68 5.68 13.46
CA SER A 164 21.81 6.75 12.47
C SER A 164 20.52 7.55 12.35
N ASP A 165 20.63 8.82 11.94
CA ASP A 165 19.47 9.69 11.71
C ASP A 165 18.58 9.17 10.58
N ALA A 166 19.18 8.52 9.57
CA ALA A 166 18.42 7.87 8.50
C ALA A 166 17.54 6.74 9.03
N HIS A 167 18.07 5.90 9.93
CA HIS A 167 17.30 4.80 10.52
C HIS A 167 16.22 5.30 11.49
N LEU A 168 16.51 6.33 12.29
CA LEU A 168 15.51 6.96 13.15
C LEU A 168 14.39 7.63 12.35
N SER A 169 14.71 8.25 11.21
CA SER A 169 13.73 8.81 10.28
C SER A 169 12.83 7.73 9.67
N ASP A 170 13.39 6.56 9.37
CA ASP A 170 12.63 5.40 8.89
C ASP A 170 11.69 4.84 9.97
N ILE A 171 12.19 4.67 11.20
CA ILE A 171 11.35 4.28 12.36
C ILE A 171 10.21 5.29 12.55
N TYR A 172 10.51 6.58 12.44
CA TYR A 172 9.50 7.64 12.54
C TYR A 172 8.38 7.46 11.50
N ARG A 173 8.75 7.24 10.24
CA ARG A 173 7.81 7.06 9.13
C ARG A 173 6.95 5.81 9.29
N VAL A 174 7.48 4.75 9.87
CA VAL A 174 6.75 3.48 10.01
C VAL A 174 5.81 3.50 11.22
N LEU A 175 6.21 4.13 12.32
CA LEU A 175 5.45 4.08 13.58
C LEU A 175 4.50 5.27 13.79
N PHE A 176 4.87 6.46 13.31
CA PHE A 176 4.19 7.71 13.68
C PHE A 176 3.60 8.49 12.50
N VAL A 177 3.77 8.00 11.28
CA VAL A 177 3.07 8.54 10.10
C VAL A 177 1.86 7.68 9.79
N TYR A 178 0.79 8.33 9.34
CA TYR A 178 -0.45 7.67 8.96
C TYR A 178 -0.20 6.57 7.92
N ASP A 179 -0.68 5.38 8.25
CA ASP A 179 -0.78 4.23 7.37
C ASP A 179 -2.27 3.86 7.26
N PRO A 180 -2.88 3.91 6.06
CA PRO A 180 -4.29 3.54 5.87
C PRO A 180 -4.56 2.03 6.03
N GLY A 181 -3.53 1.21 6.29
CA GLY A 181 -3.61 -0.24 6.47
C GLY A 181 -3.54 -1.00 5.14
N PRO A 182 -3.72 -2.34 5.16
CA PRO A 182 -3.74 -3.16 3.95
C PRO A 182 -4.89 -2.75 3.02
N GLY A 183 -4.59 -2.56 1.73
CA GLY A 183 -5.61 -2.44 0.70
C GLY A 183 -6.27 -3.78 0.40
N VAL A 184 -7.45 -3.76 -0.22
CA VAL A 184 -8.22 -4.98 -0.56
C VAL A 184 -7.48 -5.90 -1.56
N ASN A 185 -6.38 -5.44 -2.15
CA ASN A 185 -5.53 -6.21 -3.08
C ASN A 185 -4.15 -6.56 -2.51
N SER A 186 -3.98 -6.54 -1.17
CA SER A 186 -2.71 -6.88 -0.53
C SER A 186 -2.34 -8.36 -0.76
N PRO A 187 -1.05 -8.71 -0.95
CA PRO A 187 -0.57 -10.08 -1.17
C PRO A 187 -0.62 -11.00 0.08
N GLU A 188 -1.24 -10.57 1.18
CA GLU A 188 -1.30 -11.26 2.48
C GLU A 188 -2.16 -12.53 2.45
#